data_AF-A0A356FUE1-F1
#
_entry.id   AF-A0A356FUE1-F1
#
_cell.length_a   1.000
_cell.length_b   1.000
_cell.length_c   1.000
_cell.angle_alpha   90.00
_cell.angle_beta   90.00
_cell.angle_gamma   90.00
#
_symmetry.space_group_name_H-M   'P 1'
#
loop_
_entity.id
_entity.type
_entity.pdbx_description
1 polymer ?
#
loop_
_entity_poly.entity_id
_entity_poly.type
_entity_poly.pdbx_seq_one_letter_code
_entity_poly.pdbx_strand_id
1 'polypeptide(L)'
;MSSKIQNFQEIVADKANKFATFTADVIYDRRQNGRAVEFMASCLYGLSFIFHALVRLRWYLYQNRIMRNKPLGCLVVVVGNLTVGGTGKTPVVEKFARTLHDRGRKVAILSRG
;
A
#
# COMPACT_ATOMS: atom_id res chain seq x y z
N MET A 1 22.40 -35.41 13.83
CA MET A 1 21.29 -34.53 14.29
C MET A 1 21.21 -33.21 13.50
N SER A 2 22.31 -32.71 12.94
CA SER A 2 22.35 -31.44 12.16
C SER A 2 21.68 -31.51 10.77
N SER A 3 21.76 -32.62 10.03
CA SER A 3 21.27 -32.69 8.64
C SER A 3 19.74 -32.74 8.48
N LYS A 4 18.99 -33.29 9.46
CA LYS A 4 17.52 -33.31 9.42
C LYS A 4 16.91 -31.91 9.56
N ILE A 5 17.57 -31.04 10.34
CA ILE A 5 17.11 -29.66 10.58
C ILE A 5 17.40 -28.82 9.33
N GLN A 6 18.55 -29.01 8.69
CA GLN A 6 18.88 -28.36 7.42
C GLN A 6 17.89 -28.75 6.30
N ASN A 7 17.60 -30.04 6.12
CA ASN A 7 16.60 -30.49 5.14
C ASN A 7 15.20 -29.95 5.44
N PHE A 8 14.81 -29.85 6.71
CA PHE A 8 13.50 -29.30 7.07
C PHE A 8 13.41 -27.79 6.77
N GLN A 9 14.47 -27.03 7.07
CA GLN A 9 14.51 -25.61 6.72
C GLN A 9 14.57 -25.38 5.21
N GLU A 10 15.25 -26.23 4.46
CA GLU A 10 15.23 -26.20 2.99
C GLU A 10 13.83 -26.46 2.44
N ILE A 11 13.11 -27.47 2.95
CA ILE A 11 11.74 -27.79 2.53
C ILE A 11 10.78 -26.63 2.86
N VAL A 12 10.93 -26.01 4.02
CA VAL A 12 10.09 -24.88 4.44
C VAL A 12 10.40 -23.65 3.60
N ALA A 13 11.68 -23.34 3.35
CA ALA A 13 12.09 -22.23 2.50
C ALA A 13 11.63 -22.42 1.04
N ASP A 14 11.71 -23.64 0.52
CA ASP A 14 11.30 -23.95 -0.85
C ASP A 14 9.77 -23.92 -1.01
N LYS A 15 9.02 -24.34 0.01
CA LYS A 15 7.55 -24.14 0.07
C LYS A 15 7.17 -22.67 0.16
N ALA A 16 7.87 -21.89 1.00
CA ALA A 16 7.61 -20.47 1.16
C ALA A 16 7.90 -19.70 -0.14
N ASN A 17 9.01 -20.01 -0.82
CA ASN A 17 9.33 -19.42 -2.12
C ASN A 17 8.31 -19.82 -3.19
N LYS A 18 7.91 -21.10 -3.28
CA LYS A 18 6.85 -21.52 -4.21
C LYS A 18 5.52 -20.81 -3.95
N PHE A 19 5.18 -20.58 -2.68
CA PHE A 19 3.98 -19.82 -2.32
C PHE A 19 4.11 -18.33 -2.66
N ALA A 20 5.28 -17.72 -2.43
CA ALA A 20 5.54 -16.33 -2.77
C ALA A 20 5.50 -16.11 -4.28
N THR A 21 6.12 -16.99 -5.08
CA THR A 21 6.07 -16.94 -6.54
C THR A 21 4.65 -17.17 -7.06
N PHE A 22 3.91 -18.11 -6.49
CA PHE A 22 2.50 -18.33 -6.83
C PHE A 22 1.64 -17.09 -6.54
N THR A 23 1.82 -16.47 -5.37
CA THR A 23 1.10 -15.25 -5.00
C THR A 23 1.47 -14.08 -5.91
N ALA A 24 2.75 -13.94 -6.26
CA ALA A 24 3.22 -12.94 -7.20
C ALA A 24 2.66 -13.18 -8.61
N ASP A 25 2.62 -14.43 -9.09
CA ASP A 25 2.07 -14.78 -10.40
C ASP A 25 0.55 -14.50 -10.47
N VAL A 26 -0.18 -14.69 -9.36
CA VAL A 26 -1.60 -14.32 -9.24
C VAL A 26 -1.78 -12.80 -9.24
N ILE A 27 -0.92 -12.05 -8.54
CA ILE A 27 -1.00 -10.57 -8.46
C ILE A 27 -0.58 -9.91 -9.78
N TYR A 28 0.44 -10.45 -10.46
CA TYR A 28 0.99 -9.92 -11.70
C TYR A 28 0.38 -10.52 -12.98
N ASP A 29 -0.68 -11.33 -12.86
CA ASP A 29 -1.42 -11.98 -13.96
C ASP A 29 -0.50 -12.69 -14.98
N ARG A 30 0.54 -13.39 -14.49
CA ARG A 30 1.65 -13.89 -15.34
C ARG A 30 1.43 -15.30 -15.92
N ARG A 31 0.45 -16.07 -15.41
CA ARG A 31 -0.01 -17.37 -15.97
C ARG A 31 -1.48 -17.67 -15.63
N GLN A 32 -2.31 -17.85 -16.67
CA GLN A 32 -3.76 -18.08 -16.55
C GLN A 32 -4.21 -19.56 -16.55
N ASN A 33 -3.31 -20.55 -16.66
CA ASN A 33 -3.74 -21.94 -16.85
C ASN A 33 -3.68 -22.78 -15.56
N GLY A 34 -4.70 -22.64 -14.70
CA GLY A 34 -4.94 -23.54 -13.58
C GLY A 34 -6.20 -23.17 -12.79
N ARG A 35 -7.15 -24.10 -12.65
CA ARG A 35 -8.43 -23.88 -11.92
C ARG A 35 -8.26 -23.38 -10.47
N ALA A 36 -7.13 -23.70 -9.83
CA ALA A 36 -6.79 -23.22 -8.50
C ALA A 36 -6.42 -21.73 -8.46
N VAL A 37 -5.81 -21.20 -9.53
CA VAL A 37 -5.48 -19.77 -9.69
C VAL A 37 -6.77 -18.95 -9.84
N GLU A 38 -7.70 -19.42 -10.68
CA GLU A 38 -9.00 -18.77 -10.87
C GLU A 38 -9.82 -18.72 -9.58
N PHE A 39 -9.85 -19.80 -8.80
CA PHE A 39 -10.54 -19.82 -7.51
C PHE A 39 -9.93 -18.84 -6.51
N MET A 40 -8.61 -18.83 -6.39
CA MET A 40 -7.88 -17.89 -5.52
C MET A 40 -8.10 -16.43 -5.96
N ALA A 41 -8.00 -16.16 -7.27
CA ALA A 41 -8.26 -14.85 -7.83
C ALA A 41 -9.71 -14.40 -7.57
N SER A 42 -10.70 -15.29 -7.71
CA SER A 42 -12.09 -15.00 -7.39
C SER A 42 -12.31 -14.70 -5.90
N CYS A 43 -11.64 -15.43 -5.00
CA CYS A 43 -11.65 -15.12 -3.57
C CYS A 43 -11.03 -13.75 -3.27
N LEU A 44 -9.86 -13.44 -3.84
CA LEU A 44 -9.23 -12.13 -3.70
C LEU A 44 -10.09 -11.01 -4.30
N TYR A 45 -10.76 -11.28 -5.41
CA TYR A 45 -11.67 -10.34 -6.05
C TYR A 45 -12.89 -10.04 -5.19
N GLY A 46 -13.48 -11.07 -4.57
CA GLY A 46 -14.55 -10.90 -3.58
C GLY A 46 -14.08 -10.08 -2.37
N LEU A 47 -12.87 -10.34 -1.87
CA LEU A 47 -12.29 -9.57 -0.77
C LEU A 47 -12.01 -8.11 -1.19
N SER A 48 -11.59 -7.89 -2.43
CA SER A 48 -11.40 -6.56 -3.02
C SER A 48 -12.71 -5.77 -3.07
N PHE A 49 -13.83 -6.42 -3.38
CA PHE A 49 -15.15 -5.78 -3.34
C PHE A 49 -15.53 -5.32 -1.93
N ILE A 50 -15.27 -6.15 -0.92
CA ILE A 50 -15.48 -5.78 0.50
C ILE A 50 -14.61 -4.59 0.88
N PHE A 51 -13.32 -4.63 0.52
CA PHE A 51 -12.40 -3.53 0.78
C PHE A 51 -12.88 -2.23 0.11
N HIS A 52 -13.33 -2.32 -1.14
CA HIS A 52 -13.87 -1.18 -1.88
C HIS A 52 -15.13 -0.61 -1.22
N ALA A 53 -16.05 -1.47 -0.76
CA ALA A 53 -17.24 -1.04 -0.02
C ALA A 53 -16.87 -0.34 1.30
N LEU A 54 -15.90 -0.85 2.05
CA LEU A 54 -15.41 -0.23 3.29
C LEU A 54 -14.75 1.13 3.04
N VAL A 55 -13.92 1.26 2.00
CA VAL A 55 -13.29 2.53 1.63
C VAL A 55 -14.36 3.55 1.21
N ARG A 56 -15.37 3.12 0.45
CA ARG A 56 -16.47 3.98 0.01
C ARG A 56 -17.35 4.41 1.18
N LEU A 57 -17.64 3.51 2.11
CA LEU A 57 -18.35 3.82 3.35
C LEU A 57 -17.57 4.84 4.19
N ARG A 58 -16.27 4.61 4.37
CA ARG A 58 -15.39 5.55 5.07
C ARG A 58 -15.41 6.92 4.40
N TRP A 59 -15.26 6.98 3.08
CA TRP A 59 -15.31 8.23 2.32
C TRP A 59 -16.65 8.96 2.50
N TYR A 60 -17.77 8.23 2.42
CA TYR A 60 -19.11 8.77 2.65
C TYR A 60 -19.28 9.34 4.08
N LEU A 61 -18.74 8.66 5.09
CA LEU A 61 -18.76 9.14 6.48
C LEU A 61 -17.94 10.43 6.70
N TYR A 62 -16.81 10.59 5.98
CA TYR A 62 -16.04 11.83 6.00
C TYR A 62 -16.71 12.96 5.20
N GLN A 63 -17.34 12.65 4.07
CA GLN A 63 -18.06 13.62 3.24
C GLN A 63 -19.27 14.21 3.97
N ASN A 64 -20.03 13.36 4.68
CA ASN A 64 -21.16 13.78 5.50
C ASN A 64 -20.77 14.46 6.82
N ARG A 65 -19.49 14.79 7.01
CA ARG A 65 -18.93 15.46 8.21
C ARG A 65 -19.27 14.76 9.54
N ILE A 66 -19.64 13.48 9.52
CA ILE A 66 -19.91 12.68 10.73
C ILE A 66 -18.60 12.46 11.50
N MET A 67 -17.50 12.29 10.77
CA MET A 67 -16.16 12.40 11.34
C MET A 67 -15.70 13.86 11.33
N ARG A 68 -15.39 14.39 12.52
CA ARG A 68 -15.06 15.80 12.76
C ARG A 68 -13.78 16.18 12.00
N ASN A 69 -13.95 16.91 10.90
CA ASN A 69 -12.84 17.62 10.26
C ASN A 69 -12.30 18.62 11.28
N LYS A 70 -11.05 18.46 11.72
CA LYS A 70 -10.36 19.48 12.52
C LYS A 70 -9.77 20.48 11.54
N PRO A 71 -10.38 21.68 11.35
CA PRO A 71 -9.75 22.71 10.55
C PRO A 71 -8.46 23.11 11.25
N LEU A 72 -7.34 22.83 10.61
CA LEU A 72 -6.07 23.41 11.00
C LEU A 72 -6.12 24.85 10.49
N GLY A 73 -5.81 25.83 11.35
CA GLY A 73 -5.79 27.27 10.99
C GLY A 73 -4.66 27.66 10.03
N CYS A 74 -4.12 26.69 9.29
CA CYS A 74 -3.01 26.83 8.36
C CYS A 74 -3.31 26.05 7.06
N LEU A 75 -2.65 26.46 5.97
CA LEU A 75 -2.73 25.75 4.70
C LEU A 75 -2.03 24.40 4.83
N VAL A 76 -2.79 23.31 4.71
CA VAL A 76 -2.25 21.94 4.72
C VAL A 76 -2.25 21.39 3.30
N VAL A 77 -1.06 21.07 2.79
CA VAL A 77 -0.88 20.44 1.47
C VAL A 77 -0.50 18.98 1.69
N VAL A 78 -1.35 18.06 1.24
CA VAL A 78 -1.10 16.62 1.35
C VAL A 78 -0.51 16.12 0.03
N VAL A 79 0.72 15.62 0.06
CA VAL A 79 1.39 15.02 -1.09
C VAL A 79 1.36 13.50 -0.94
N GLY A 80 0.48 12.85 -1.71
CA GLY A 80 0.34 11.39 -1.78
C GLY A 80 0.72 10.85 -3.15
N ASN A 81 0.93 9.54 -3.26
CA ASN A 81 0.93 8.85 -4.56
C ASN A 81 0.16 7.54 -4.38
N LEU A 82 -0.55 7.16 -5.44
CA LEU A 82 -1.43 6.01 -5.55
C LEU A 82 -0.66 4.68 -5.65
N THR A 83 0.61 4.73 -6.05
CA THR A 83 1.46 3.56 -6.28
C THR A 83 2.43 3.33 -5.11
N VAL A 84 2.64 2.07 -4.73
CA VAL A 84 3.71 1.68 -3.79
C VAL A 84 5.06 1.67 -4.52
N GLY A 85 6.07 2.39 -3.99
CA GLY A 85 7.39 2.50 -4.62
C GLY A 85 8.02 3.90 -4.52
N GLY A 86 9.33 3.97 -4.76
CA GLY A 86 10.17 5.18 -4.73
C GLY A 86 9.77 6.20 -5.79
N THR A 87 8.69 6.92 -5.54
CA THR A 87 8.01 7.80 -6.51
C THR A 87 8.40 9.26 -6.36
N GLY A 88 9.59 9.53 -5.82
CA GLY A 88 10.13 10.89 -5.74
C GLY A 88 9.29 11.88 -4.90
N LYS A 89 8.33 11.41 -4.09
CA LYS A 89 7.50 12.27 -3.23
C LYS A 89 8.37 13.12 -2.30
N THR A 90 9.41 12.54 -1.72
CA THR A 90 10.32 13.20 -0.79
C THR A 90 11.08 14.39 -1.42
N PRO A 91 11.79 14.24 -2.56
CA PRO A 91 12.45 15.39 -3.19
C PRO A 91 11.48 16.46 -3.71
N VAL A 92 10.27 16.08 -4.13
CA VAL A 92 9.23 17.07 -4.54
C VAL A 92 8.74 17.88 -3.34
N VAL A 93 8.45 17.23 -2.21
CA VAL A 93 8.02 17.91 -0.98
C VAL A 93 9.13 18.82 -0.45
N GLU A 94 10.38 18.38 -0.49
CA GLU A 94 11.52 19.19 -0.05
C GLU A 94 11.70 20.43 -0.92
N LYS A 95 11.68 20.28 -2.26
CA LYS A 95 11.81 21.41 -3.18
C LYS A 95 10.66 22.41 -3.01
N PHE A 96 9.45 21.91 -2.83
CA PHE A 96 8.27 22.75 -2.59
C PHE A 96 8.36 23.50 -1.26
N ALA A 97 8.79 22.83 -0.18
CA ALA A 97 8.99 23.44 1.13
C ALA A 97 10.08 24.52 1.08
N ARG A 98 11.20 24.26 0.39
CA ARG A 98 12.29 25.25 0.20
C ARG A 98 11.80 26.48 -0.56
N THR A 99 11.13 26.32 -1.70
CA THR A 99 10.61 27.46 -2.48
C THR A 99 9.60 28.31 -1.68
N LEU A 100 8.78 27.69 -0.83
CA LEU A 100 7.87 28.41 0.05
C LEU A 100 8.60 29.11 1.21
N HIS A 101 9.65 28.50 1.73
CA HIS A 101 10.51 29.09 2.75
C HIS A 101 11.27 30.32 2.21
N ASP A 102 11.84 30.21 1.00
CA ASP A 102 12.54 31.30 0.32
C ASP A 102 11.62 32.50 0.03
N ARG A 103 10.31 32.25 -0.12
CA ARG A 103 9.27 33.29 -0.22
C ARG A 103 8.81 33.85 1.13
N GLY A 104 9.53 33.55 2.22
CA GLY A 104 9.28 34.05 3.57
C GLY A 104 8.14 33.37 4.32
N ARG A 105 7.65 32.21 3.87
CA ARG A 105 6.60 31.46 4.60
C ARG A 105 7.20 30.45 5.57
N LYS A 106 6.60 30.34 6.77
CA LYS A 106 6.91 29.27 7.73
C LYS A 106 6.22 27.98 7.27
N VAL A 107 7.01 26.97 6.93
CA VAL A 107 6.55 25.66 6.44
C VAL A 107 7.04 24.58 7.39
N ALA A 108 6.21 23.57 7.64
CA ALA A 108 6.60 22.36 8.38
C ALA A 108 6.26 21.12 7.54
N ILE A 109 7.18 20.17 7.49
CA ILE A 109 6.98 18.89 6.81
C ILE A 109 6.56 17.85 7.86
N LEU A 110 5.40 17.22 7.63
CA LEU A 110 4.91 16.10 8.44
C LEU A 110 5.15 14.80 7.67
N SER A 111 6.07 13.97 8.15
CA SER A 111 6.27 12.60 7.67
C SER A 111 5.64 11.60 8.63
N ARG A 112 5.15 10.46 8.11
CA ARG A 112 4.65 9.34 8.93
C ARG A 112 5.75 8.34 9.35
N GLY A 113 7.01 8.63 9.02
CA GLY A 113 8.12 7.67 9.03
C GLY A 113 8.53 7.35 7.60
#